data_AF-A0A0Q7XHZ7-F1
#
_entry.id   AF-A0A0Q7XHZ7-F1
#
_cell.length_a   1.000
_cell.length_b   1.000
_cell.length_c   1.000
_cell.angle_alpha   90.00
_cell.angle_beta   90.00
_cell.angle_gamma   90.00
#
_symmetry.space_group_name_H-M   'P 1'
#
loop_
_entity.id
_entity.type
_entity.pdbx_description
1 polymer ?
#
loop_
_entity_poly.entity_id
_entity_poly.type
_entity_poly.pdbx_seq_one_letter_code
_entity_poly.pdbx_strand_id
1 'polypeptide(L)'
;MGYHISILRTHANPIGTGELMQAIGRMSGRLAVDQDAQPDPQVYQPAKGEESEIMLLEDGELWARNPSQEFLGLMIELAGLLGARARGDELETYRSLDETYHHPDDRELIAEAEERSRKLASDLRRKDWLVRFATVGVSALIGWIYARFIK
;
A
#
# COMPACT_ATOMS: atom_id res chain seq x y z
N MET A 1 4.07 10.34 -4.43
CA MET A 1 3.53 9.15 -3.74
C MET A 1 3.94 7.98 -4.61
N GLY A 2 4.70 7.01 -4.08
CA GLY A 2 5.09 5.81 -4.83
C GLY A 2 4.06 4.72 -4.58
N TYR A 3 3.74 3.96 -5.61
CA TYR A 3 2.87 2.81 -5.55
C TYR A 3 3.71 1.57 -5.26
N HIS A 4 3.33 0.77 -4.26
CA HIS A 4 4.05 -0.45 -3.89
C HIS A 4 3.20 -1.68 -4.22
N ILE A 5 3.90 -2.73 -4.63
CA ILE A 5 3.32 -4.07 -4.78
C ILE A 5 4.05 -4.97 -3.81
N SER A 6 3.29 -5.76 -3.06
CA SER A 6 3.80 -6.72 -2.09
C SER A 6 3.31 -8.12 -2.42
N ILE A 7 4.19 -9.12 -2.38
CA ILE A 7 3.87 -10.53 -2.41
C ILE A 7 3.82 -11.01 -0.98
N LEU A 8 2.64 -11.47 -0.56
CA LEU A 8 2.40 -11.98 0.80
C LEU A 8 1.51 -13.21 0.77
N ARG A 9 1.56 -14.04 1.80
CA ARG A 9 0.69 -15.20 1.93
C ARG A 9 -0.68 -14.83 2.49
N THR A 10 -1.66 -15.62 2.10
CA THR A 10 -2.94 -15.72 2.78
C THR A 10 -2.68 -16.36 4.15
N HIS A 11 -2.94 -15.64 5.24
CA HIS A 11 -2.60 -15.98 6.64
C HIS A 11 -1.14 -15.69 7.08
N ALA A 12 -0.92 -15.68 8.40
CA ALA A 12 0.32 -15.27 9.09
C ALA A 12 1.55 -16.19 8.90
N ASN A 13 1.68 -16.85 7.74
CA ASN A 13 2.85 -17.65 7.43
C ASN A 13 3.81 -16.82 6.55
N PRO A 14 4.96 -16.37 7.08
CA PRO A 14 5.89 -15.53 6.34
C PRO A 14 6.57 -16.31 5.19
N ILE A 15 6.91 -15.61 4.11
CA ILE A 15 7.68 -16.19 3.00
C ILE A 15 9.12 -16.45 3.48
N GLY A 16 9.52 -17.72 3.47
CA GLY A 16 10.86 -18.12 3.88
C GLY A 16 11.89 -17.99 2.75
N THR A 17 13.14 -17.67 3.07
CA THR A 17 14.23 -17.58 2.08
C THR A 17 14.44 -18.90 1.32
N GLY A 18 14.34 -20.05 1.99
CA GLY A 18 14.54 -21.35 1.37
C GLY A 18 13.49 -21.69 0.32
N GLU A 19 12.22 -21.35 0.56
CA GLU A 19 11.16 -21.55 -0.44
C GLU A 19 11.21 -20.50 -1.55
N LEU A 20 11.60 -19.27 -1.23
CA LEU A 20 11.84 -18.22 -2.21
C LEU A 20 12.89 -18.66 -3.24
N MET A 21 14.01 -19.22 -2.78
CA MET A 21 15.04 -19.76 -3.67
C MET A 21 14.51 -20.91 -4.54
N GLN A 22 13.69 -21.79 -3.97
CA GLN A 22 13.08 -22.89 -4.74
C GLN A 22 12.12 -22.37 -5.81
N ALA A 23 11.30 -21.35 -5.49
CA ALA A 23 10.40 -20.72 -6.43
C ALA A 23 11.17 -20.01 -7.56
N ILE A 24 12.21 -19.24 -7.22
CA ILE A 24 13.04 -18.54 -8.19
C ILE A 24 13.81 -19.53 -9.09
N GLY A 25 14.25 -20.66 -8.55
CA GLY A 25 14.84 -21.74 -9.33
C GLY A 25 13.91 -22.28 -10.43
N ARG A 26 12.58 -22.21 -10.24
CA ARG A 26 11.58 -22.59 -11.25
C ARG A 26 11.31 -21.50 -12.29
N MET A 27 11.78 -20.27 -12.07
CA MET A 27 11.58 -19.14 -13.00
C MET A 27 12.62 -19.10 -14.14
N SER A 28 13.46 -20.13 -14.26
CA SER A 28 14.39 -20.33 -15.37
C SER A 28 15.37 -19.16 -15.58
N GLY A 29 15.87 -18.59 -14.47
CA GLY A 29 16.86 -17.50 -14.51
C GLY A 29 16.30 -16.11 -14.83
N ARG A 30 14.98 -15.95 -14.95
CA ARG A 30 14.35 -14.63 -15.12
C ARG A 30 14.46 -13.76 -13.86
N LEU A 31 14.55 -14.39 -12.69
CA LEU A 31 14.84 -13.75 -11.42
C LEU A 31 16.07 -14.42 -10.78
N ALA A 32 16.78 -13.66 -9.95
CA ALA A 32 17.84 -14.16 -9.08
C ALA A 32 17.72 -13.52 -7.68
N VAL A 33 18.30 -14.19 -6.68
CA VAL A 33 18.36 -13.69 -5.30
C VAL A 33 19.79 -13.25 -5.02
N ASP A 34 19.96 -12.02 -4.53
CA ASP A 34 21.15 -11.59 -3.81
C ASP A 34 20.89 -11.76 -2.31
N GLN A 35 21.52 -12.76 -1.70
CA GLN A 35 21.39 -13.06 -0.27
C GLN A 35 22.33 -12.21 0.60
N ASP A 36 23.38 -11.66 0.00
CA ASP A 36 24.43 -10.93 0.71
C ASP A 36 24.13 -9.42 0.73
N ALA A 37 23.10 -8.99 0.00
CA ALA A 37 22.58 -7.63 0.04
C ALA A 37 22.13 -7.25 1.46
N GLN A 38 22.54 -6.05 1.90
CA GLN A 38 22.14 -5.46 3.18
C GLN A 38 21.15 -4.31 2.94
N PRO A 39 20.16 -4.10 3.83
CA PRO A 39 19.91 -4.83 5.09
C PRO A 39 19.24 -6.20 4.91
N ASP A 40 18.56 -6.43 3.79
CA ASP A 40 17.72 -7.61 3.56
C ASP A 40 17.98 -8.24 2.18
N PRO A 41 17.69 -9.55 2.00
CA PRO A 41 17.83 -10.23 0.72
C PRO A 41 17.00 -9.54 -0.38
N GLN A 42 17.58 -9.48 -1.57
CA GLN A 42 16.96 -8.81 -2.72
C GLN A 42 16.72 -9.79 -3.86
N VAL A 43 15.63 -9.60 -4.59
CA VAL A 43 15.32 -10.35 -5.80
C VAL A 43 15.31 -9.39 -6.98
N TYR A 44 16.02 -9.74 -8.05
CA TYR A 44 16.23 -8.87 -9.20
C TYR A 44 16.18 -9.66 -10.52
N GLN A 45 16.11 -8.96 -11.64
CA GLN A 45 16.13 -9.49 -13.01
C GLN A 45 17.56 -9.48 -13.58
N PRO A 46 18.26 -10.64 -13.67
CA PRO A 46 19.63 -10.68 -14.15
C PRO A 46 19.82 -10.12 -15.57
N ALA A 47 18.79 -10.28 -16.42
CA ALA A 47 18.82 -9.82 -17.81
C ALA A 47 18.90 -8.29 -17.97
N LYS A 48 18.53 -7.52 -16.94
CA LYS A 48 18.53 -6.05 -16.96
C LYS A 48 19.79 -5.46 -16.33
N GLY A 49 20.63 -6.26 -15.65
CA GLY A 49 21.86 -5.80 -15.02
C GLY A 49 21.60 -4.67 -14.01
N GLU A 50 22.30 -3.54 -14.17
CA GLU A 50 22.18 -2.36 -13.28
C GLU A 50 20.82 -1.64 -13.40
N GLU A 51 20.10 -1.82 -14.52
CA GLU A 51 18.75 -1.27 -14.70
C GLU A 51 17.67 -2.19 -14.12
N SER A 52 18.06 -3.26 -13.43
CA SER A 52 17.11 -4.17 -12.84
C SER A 52 16.29 -3.50 -11.76
N GLU A 53 14.99 -3.73 -11.84
CA GLU A 53 14.09 -3.54 -10.72
C GLU A 53 14.36 -4.60 -9.65
N ILE A 54 14.11 -4.24 -8.39
CA ILE A 54 14.38 -5.08 -7.24
C ILE A 54 13.12 -5.27 -6.40
N MET A 55 12.97 -6.46 -5.82
CA MET A 55 12.10 -6.74 -4.69
C MET A 55 12.95 -6.92 -3.44
N LEU A 56 12.49 -6.37 -2.32
CA LEU A 56 13.10 -6.54 -1.01
C LEU A 56 12.29 -7.56 -0.22
N LEU A 57 12.96 -8.52 0.43
CA LEU A 57 12.34 -9.48 1.33
C LEU A 57 12.40 -8.94 2.77
N GLU A 58 11.31 -8.40 3.28
CA GLU A 58 11.23 -7.80 4.62
C GLU A 58 10.02 -8.39 5.35
N ASP A 59 10.19 -8.80 6.61
CA ASP A 59 9.14 -9.39 7.46
C ASP A 59 8.36 -10.57 6.82
N GLY A 60 8.99 -11.28 5.88
CA GLY A 60 8.35 -12.39 5.17
C GLY A 60 7.41 -11.96 4.04
N GLU A 61 7.50 -10.71 3.61
CA GLU A 61 6.84 -10.16 2.43
C GLU A 61 7.90 -9.75 1.40
N LEU A 62 7.63 -9.96 0.11
CA LEU A 62 8.47 -9.39 -0.97
C LEU A 62 7.81 -8.16 -1.52
N TRP A 63 8.46 -7.00 -1.47
CA TRP A 63 7.87 -5.77 -1.98
C TRP A 63 8.76 -5.07 -3.00
N ALA A 64 8.13 -4.45 -4.00
CA ALA A 64 8.78 -3.62 -5.00
C ALA A 64 8.08 -2.26 -5.08
N ARG A 65 8.88 -1.22 -5.33
CA ARG A 65 8.39 0.16 -5.48
C ARG A 65 8.27 0.52 -6.95
N ASN A 66 7.06 0.93 -7.36
CA ASN A 66 6.69 1.31 -8.73
C ASN A 66 7.18 0.29 -9.78
N PRO A 67 6.84 -1.00 -9.64
CA PRO A 67 7.29 -1.99 -10.60
C PRO A 67 6.75 -1.68 -12.01
N SER A 68 7.55 -1.90 -13.04
CA SER A 68 7.10 -1.90 -14.42
C SER A 68 6.07 -3.01 -14.65
N GLN A 69 5.28 -2.92 -15.72
CA GLN A 69 4.35 -4.00 -16.07
C GLN A 69 5.05 -5.33 -16.33
N GLU A 70 6.26 -5.30 -16.91
CA GLU A 70 7.07 -6.49 -17.12
C GLU A 70 7.45 -7.14 -15.78
N PHE A 71 7.95 -6.33 -14.84
CA PHE A 71 8.35 -6.83 -13.53
C PHE A 71 7.17 -7.27 -12.68
N LEU A 72 6.05 -6.55 -12.72
CA LEU A 72 4.79 -6.94 -12.10
C LEU A 72 4.32 -8.32 -12.60
N GLY A 73 4.49 -8.62 -13.89
CA GLY A 73 4.18 -9.94 -14.43
C GLY A 73 5.02 -11.04 -13.78
N LEU A 74 6.31 -10.78 -13.55
CA LEU A 74 7.19 -11.70 -12.83
C LEU A 74 6.81 -11.82 -11.35
N MET A 75 6.36 -10.73 -10.72
CA MET A 75 5.87 -10.76 -9.34
C MET A 75 4.61 -11.62 -9.19
N ILE A 76 3.65 -11.50 -10.11
CA ILE A 76 2.42 -12.30 -10.12
C ILE A 76 2.76 -13.79 -10.30
N GLU A 77 3.67 -14.10 -11.23
CA GLU A 77 4.12 -15.47 -11.45
C GLU A 77 4.83 -16.05 -10.21
N LEU A 78 5.74 -15.28 -9.61
CA LEU A 78 6.44 -15.66 -8.38
C LEU A 78 5.46 -15.90 -7.23
N ALA A 79 4.46 -15.02 -7.08
CA ALA A 79 3.40 -15.18 -6.09
C ALA A 79 2.67 -16.52 -6.28
N GLY A 80 2.32 -16.88 -7.52
CA GLY A 80 1.71 -18.17 -7.83
C GLY A 80 2.58 -19.37 -7.44
N LEU A 81 3.89 -19.30 -7.68
CA LEU A 81 4.84 -20.36 -7.30
C LEU A 81 5.00 -20.51 -5.78
N LEU A 82 4.86 -19.42 -5.04
CA LEU A 82 4.94 -19.38 -3.58
C LEU A 82 3.61 -19.76 -2.89
N GLY A 83 2.51 -19.90 -3.65
CA GLY A 83 1.17 -19.97 -3.07
C GLY A 83 0.80 -18.70 -2.29
N ALA A 84 1.34 -17.57 -2.74
CA ALA A 84 1.14 -16.23 -2.23
C ALA A 84 0.29 -15.41 -3.21
N ARG A 85 0.09 -14.13 -2.90
CA ARG A 85 -0.65 -13.19 -3.75
C ARG A 85 0.11 -11.87 -3.89
N ALA A 86 0.06 -11.27 -5.07
CA ALA A 86 0.57 -9.91 -5.30
C ALA A 86 -0.53 -8.90 -4.98
N ARG A 87 -0.28 -8.03 -4.00
CA ARG A 87 -1.24 -7.02 -3.48
C ARG A 87 -0.68 -5.61 -3.69
N GLY A 88 -1.52 -4.70 -4.16
CA GLY A 88 -1.22 -3.27 -4.26
C GLY A 88 -1.51 -2.49 -2.98
N ASP A 89 -1.11 -1.21 -2.99
CA ASP A 89 -1.33 -0.28 -1.86
C ASP A 89 -2.82 -0.01 -1.57
N GLU A 90 -3.72 -0.21 -2.54
CA GLU A 90 -5.17 -0.03 -2.37
C GLU A 90 -5.88 -1.33 -1.94
N LEU A 91 -5.12 -2.33 -1.49
CA LEU A 91 -5.60 -3.66 -1.08
C LEU A 91 -6.28 -4.43 -2.22
N GLU A 92 -5.92 -4.12 -3.46
CA GLU A 92 -6.25 -4.88 -4.66
C GLU A 92 -5.25 -6.03 -4.84
N THR A 93 -5.74 -7.22 -5.11
CA THR A 93 -4.91 -8.39 -5.43
C THR A 93 -4.89 -8.61 -6.93
N TYR A 94 -3.70 -8.75 -7.50
CA TYR A 94 -3.48 -9.03 -8.91
C TYR A 94 -3.66 -10.52 -9.21
N ARG A 95 -4.59 -10.85 -10.11
CA ARG A 95 -4.69 -12.19 -10.71
C ARG A 95 -3.90 -12.28 -12.01
N SER A 96 -3.93 -11.21 -12.79
CA SER A 96 -3.14 -11.02 -14.00
C SER A 96 -2.77 -9.53 -14.13
N LEU A 97 -2.07 -9.15 -15.19
CA LEU A 97 -1.70 -7.75 -15.42
C LEU A 97 -2.93 -6.83 -15.63
N ASP A 98 -4.02 -7.38 -16.15
CA ASP A 98 -5.24 -6.64 -16.50
C ASP A 98 -6.41 -6.92 -15.55
N GLU A 99 -6.24 -7.84 -14.59
CA GLU A 99 -7.31 -8.28 -13.69
C GLU A 99 -6.89 -8.20 -12.22
N THR A 100 -7.63 -7.39 -11.47
CA THR A 100 -7.51 -7.26 -10.01
C THR A 100 -8.82 -7.62 -9.31
N TYR A 101 -8.72 -8.06 -8.06
CA TYR A 101 -9.88 -8.33 -7.20
C TYR A 101 -9.54 -8.03 -5.74
N HIS A 102 -10.54 -7.77 -4.90
CA HIS A 102 -10.33 -7.67 -3.45
C HIS A 102 -10.44 -9.05 -2.80
N HIS A 103 -9.41 -9.46 -2.07
CA HIS A 103 -9.41 -10.75 -1.40
C HIS A 103 -10.24 -10.71 -0.11
N PRO A 104 -11.01 -11.77 0.23
CA PRO A 104 -11.84 -11.79 1.45
C PRO A 104 -11.06 -11.51 2.75
N ASP A 105 -9.83 -12.01 2.85
CA ASP A 105 -8.92 -11.76 3.98
C ASP A 105 -8.56 -10.28 4.19
N ASP A 106 -8.65 -9.45 3.14
CA ASP A 106 -8.36 -8.01 3.27
C ASP A 106 -9.60 -7.21 3.72
N ARG A 107 -10.77 -7.85 3.90
CA ARG A 107 -12.01 -7.15 4.29
C ARG A 107 -11.93 -6.45 5.64
N GLU A 108 -11.22 -7.03 6.60
CA GLU A 108 -11.03 -6.41 7.92
C GLU A 108 -10.16 -5.16 7.80
N LEU A 109 -9.08 -5.22 7.01
CA LEU A 109 -8.22 -4.07 6.74
C LEU A 109 -8.96 -2.95 5.99
N ILE A 110 -9.81 -3.31 5.02
CA ILE A 110 -10.68 -2.36 4.30
C ILE A 110 -11.64 -1.69 5.30
N ALA A 111 -12.28 -2.46 6.18
CA ALA A 111 -13.19 -1.93 7.20
C ALA A 111 -12.47 -0.97 8.17
N GLU A 112 -11.26 -1.33 8.63
CA GLU A 112 -10.44 -0.46 9.47
C GLU A 112 -10.04 0.84 8.76
N ALA A 113 -9.64 0.76 7.49
CA ALA A 113 -9.27 1.93 6.69
C ALA A 113 -10.47 2.87 6.49
N GLU A 114 -11.66 2.32 6.24
CA GLU A 114 -12.90 3.08 6.17
C GLU A 114 -13.26 3.74 7.51
N GLU A 115 -13.11 3.03 8.63
CA GLU A 115 -13.37 3.59 9.95
C GLU A 115 -12.43 4.74 10.28
N ARG A 116 -11.13 4.59 10.00
CA ARG A 116 -10.14 5.67 10.17
C ARG A 116 -10.49 6.87 9.31
N SER A 117 -10.86 6.64 8.05
CA SER A 117 -11.26 7.70 7.12
C SER A 117 -12.53 8.41 7.59
N ARG A 118 -13.52 7.67 8.11
CA ARG A 118 -14.74 8.24 8.71
C ARG A 118 -14.42 9.08 9.96
N LYS A 119 -13.53 8.61 10.83
CA LYS A 119 -13.07 9.36 12.02
C LYS A 119 -12.40 10.67 11.62
N LEU A 120 -11.44 10.62 10.70
CA LEU A 120 -10.77 11.82 10.18
C LEU A 120 -11.74 12.80 9.52
N ALA A 121 -12.67 12.30 8.69
CA ALA A 121 -13.69 13.13 8.07
C ALA A 121 -14.63 13.78 9.12
N SER A 122 -14.96 13.06 10.19
CA SER A 122 -15.79 13.60 11.27
C SER A 122 -15.06 14.67 12.09
N ASP A 123 -13.76 14.51 12.33
CA ASP A 123 -12.94 15.50 13.03
C ASP A 123 -12.79 16.79 12.22
N LEU A 124 -12.61 16.67 10.91
CA LEU A 124 -12.59 17.82 10.01
C LEU A 124 -13.94 18.55 9.98
N ARG A 125 -15.06 17.82 9.87
CA ARG A 125 -16.40 18.42 9.92
C ARG A 125 -16.68 19.16 11.24
N ARG A 126 -16.19 18.63 12.36
CA ARG A 126 -16.35 19.26 13.68
C ARG A 126 -15.57 20.57 13.78
N LYS A 127 -14.35 20.61 13.23
CA LYS A 127 -13.54 21.84 13.15
C LYS A 127 -14.20 22.88 12.26
N ASP A 128 -14.69 22.50 11.09
CA ASP A 128 -15.39 23.42 10.17
C ASP A 128 -16.65 24.03 10.79
N TRP A 129 -17.42 23.22 11.52
CA TRP A 129 -18.62 23.69 12.21
C TRP A 129 -18.29 24.72 13.30
N LEU A 130 -17.24 24.48 14.09
CA LEU A 130 -16.77 25.42 15.11
C LEU A 130 -16.31 26.75 14.50
N VAL A 131 -15.57 26.71 13.39
CA VAL A 131 -15.13 27.93 12.68
C VAL A 131 -16.34 28.73 12.19
N ARG A 132 -17.35 28.07 11.60
CA ARG A 132 -18.58 28.75 11.15
C ARG A 132 -19.33 29.40 12.32
N PHE A 133 -19.46 28.72 13.46
CA PHE A 133 -20.09 29.30 14.66
C PHE A 133 -19.31 30.50 15.21
N ALA A 134 -17.99 30.42 15.24
CA ALA A 134 -17.15 31.55 15.67
C ALA A 134 -17.33 32.77 14.77
N THR A 135 -17.33 32.59 13.44
CA THR A 135 -17.52 33.69 12.49
C THR A 135 -18.90 34.34 12.61
N VAL A 136 -19.96 33.54 12.72
CA VAL A 136 -21.33 34.05 12.93
C VAL A 136 -21.45 34.77 14.28
N GLY A 137 -20.87 34.20 15.35
CA GLY A 137 -20.85 34.80 16.69
C GLY A 137 -20.14 36.15 16.72
N VAL A 138 -18.95 36.25 16.11
CA VAL A 138 -18.20 37.52 15.99
C VAL A 138 -19.00 38.55 15.20
N SER A 139 -19.61 38.16 14.07
CA SER A 139 -20.41 39.05 13.24
C SER A 139 -21.64 39.59 13.98
N ALA A 140 -22.33 38.72 14.72
CA ALA A 140 -23.47 39.10 15.56
C ALA A 140 -23.07 40.03 16.71
N LEU A 141 -21.92 39.77 17.35
CA LEU A 141 -21.38 40.61 18.42
C LEU A 141 -21.03 42.01 17.91
N ILE A 142 -20.36 42.11 16.76
CA ILE A 142 -20.05 43.39 16.11
C ILE A 142 -21.34 44.15 15.79
N GLY A 143 -22.33 43.49 15.19
CA GLY A 143 -23.64 44.09 14.89
C GLY A 143 -24.37 44.60 16.14
N TRP A 144 -24.33 43.83 17.24
CA TRP A 144 -24.93 44.22 18.51
C TRP A 144 -24.24 45.44 19.14
N ILE A 145 -22.90 45.48 19.15
CA ILE A 145 -22.13 46.63 19.64
C ILE A 145 -22.46 47.88 18.81
N TYR A 146 -22.50 47.76 17.49
CA TYR A 146 -22.87 48.86 16.59
C TYR A 146 -24.26 49.42 16.93
N ALA A 147 -25.26 48.55 17.09
CA ALA A 147 -26.64 48.95 17.42
C ALA A 147 -26.79 49.56 18.82
N ARG A 148 -25.89 49.22 19.76
CA ARG A 148 -25.94 49.68 21.16
C ARG A 148 -25.30 51.05 21.37
N PHE A 149 -24.23 51.36 20.64
CA PHE A 149 -23.40 52.55 20.85
C PHE A 149 -23.55 53.63 19.78
N ILE A 150 -24.02 53.29 18.57
CA ILE A 150 -24.30 54.26 17.50
C ILE A 150 -25.81 54.49 17.47
N LYS A 151 -26.32 55.07 18.55
CA LYS A 151 -27.69 55.53 18.69
C LYS A 151 -27.72 56.90 19.34
#